data_AF-A0AAQ1JW08-F1
#
_entry.id   AF-A0AAQ1JW08-F1
#
_cell.length_a   1.000
_cell.length_b   1.000
_cell.length_c   1.000
_cell.angle_alpha   90.00
_cell.angle_beta   90.00
_cell.angle_gamma   90.00
#
_symmetry.space_group_name_H-M   'P 1'
#
loop_
_entity.id
_entity.type
_entity.pdbx_description
1 polymer ?
#
loop_
_entity_poly.entity_id
_entity_poly.type
_entity_poly.pdbx_seq_one_letter_code
_entity_poly.pdbx_strand_id
1 'polypeptide(L)'
;MSSKASARPEQINLASLPRDELFTRARAAGRESLGDAEALQPFADQMFLNWVNVHMPSSAGQTEDEFGKLVDAAHDEFFVGLNEGVVTYLCAQKVGSGPDVIEQFDALLSDESMKAWRIFNVLAFMAAGLDDDRAGELPVRCAVTELRDDVEKLASSIMNLAWKVRRG
;
A
#
# COMPACT_ATOMS: atom_id res chain seq x y z
N MET A 1 33.98 -5.23 -16.13
CA MET A 1 32.51 -5.42 -16.21
C MET A 1 32.19 -6.76 -15.56
N SER A 2 31.75 -6.75 -14.30
CA SER A 2 31.49 -7.98 -13.54
C SER A 2 30.04 -8.39 -13.77
N SER A 3 29.84 -9.48 -14.50
CA SER A 3 28.53 -10.09 -14.72
C SER A 3 28.00 -10.61 -13.38
N LYS A 4 26.95 -9.97 -12.85
CA LYS A 4 26.16 -10.57 -11.77
C LYS A 4 25.44 -11.78 -12.35
N ALA A 5 26.06 -12.95 -12.23
CA ALA A 5 25.37 -14.21 -12.45
C ALA A 5 24.20 -14.26 -11.47
N SER A 6 22.97 -14.18 -12.00
CA SER A 6 21.76 -14.49 -11.23
C SER A 6 21.88 -15.94 -10.78
N ALA A 7 22.14 -16.14 -9.49
CA ALA A 7 22.22 -17.47 -8.90
C ALA A 7 20.84 -18.12 -9.07
N ARG A 8 20.75 -19.13 -9.93
CA ARG A 8 19.53 -19.94 -10.01
C ARG A 8 19.25 -20.49 -8.61
N PRO A 9 18.01 -20.36 -8.10
CA PRO A 9 17.67 -20.93 -6.80
C PRO A 9 17.98 -22.42 -6.81
N GLU A 10 18.65 -22.89 -5.76
CA GLU A 10 19.09 -24.28 -5.61
C GLU A 10 17.88 -25.20 -5.77
N GLN A 11 17.90 -26.07 -6.79
CA GLN A 11 16.84 -27.04 -7.02
C GLN A 11 16.91 -28.12 -5.92
N ILE A 12 16.03 -28.01 -4.94
CA ILE A 12 15.93 -28.97 -3.84
C ILE A 12 14.90 -30.04 -4.22
N ASN A 13 15.28 -31.31 -4.06
CA ASN A 13 14.35 -32.42 -4.21
C ASN A 13 13.39 -32.48 -3.02
N LEU A 14 12.20 -31.90 -3.17
CA LEU A 14 11.16 -31.87 -2.13
C LEU A 14 10.79 -33.28 -1.61
N ALA A 15 10.86 -34.32 -2.45
CA ALA A 15 10.54 -35.69 -2.05
C ALA A 15 11.55 -36.32 -1.08
N SER A 16 12.75 -35.73 -0.94
CA SER A 16 13.78 -36.20 -0.01
C SER A 16 13.71 -35.56 1.37
N LEU A 17 12.82 -34.57 1.57
CA LEU A 17 12.71 -33.86 2.83
C LEU A 17 11.78 -34.59 3.83
N PRO A 18 12.06 -34.50 5.13
CA PRO A 18 11.09 -34.85 6.16
C PRO A 18 9.78 -34.10 5.96
N ARG A 19 8.65 -34.76 6.21
CA ARG A 19 7.31 -34.24 5.92
C ARG A 19 7.04 -32.85 6.53
N ASP A 20 7.43 -32.65 7.78
CA ASP A 20 7.21 -31.38 8.49
C ASP A 20 8.08 -30.24 7.92
N GLU A 21 9.28 -30.57 7.46
CA GLU A 21 10.18 -29.61 6.80
C GLU A 21 9.62 -29.21 5.44
N LEU A 22 9.12 -30.17 4.65
CA LEU A 22 8.44 -29.91 3.38
C LEU A 22 7.23 -28.97 3.57
N PHE A 23 6.37 -29.22 4.55
CA PHE A 23 5.21 -28.37 4.81
C PHE A 23 5.61 -26.97 5.29
N THR A 24 6.66 -26.86 6.12
CA THR A 24 7.16 -25.57 6.58
C THR A 24 7.69 -24.74 5.42
N ARG A 25 8.49 -25.36 4.53
CA ARG A 25 9.02 -24.72 3.33
C ARG A 25 7.91 -24.35 2.34
N ALA A 26 6.93 -25.23 2.12
CA ALA A 26 5.79 -24.94 1.25
C ALA A 26 4.97 -23.74 1.76
N ARG A 27 4.73 -23.65 3.07
CA ARG A 27 4.06 -22.48 3.67
C ARG A 27 4.88 -21.20 3.54
N ALA A 28 6.21 -21.27 3.67
CA ALA A 28 7.08 -20.12 3.47
C ALA A 28 7.04 -19.64 2.01
N ALA A 29 7.23 -20.56 1.05
CA ALA A 29 7.19 -20.27 -0.38
C ALA A 29 5.85 -19.65 -0.81
N GLY A 30 4.72 -20.17 -0.31
CA GLY A 30 3.41 -19.60 -0.61
C GLY A 30 3.18 -18.20 -0.03
N ARG A 31 3.86 -17.82 1.06
CA ARG A 31 3.82 -16.44 1.58
C ARG A 31 4.69 -15.50 0.75
N GLU A 32 5.85 -15.98 0.33
CA GLU A 32 6.80 -15.21 -0.47
C GLU A 32 6.26 -14.94 -1.88
N SER A 33 5.54 -15.89 -2.47
CA SER A 33 4.99 -15.75 -3.83
C SER A 33 3.97 -14.62 -4.00
N LEU A 34 3.28 -14.21 -2.93
CA LEU A 34 2.36 -13.06 -2.97
C LEU A 34 3.08 -11.71 -2.89
N GLY A 35 4.35 -11.70 -2.45
CA GLY A 35 5.19 -10.51 -2.40
C GLY A 35 6.11 -10.34 -3.61
N ASP A 36 6.14 -11.32 -4.53
CA ASP A 36 6.98 -11.34 -5.71
C ASP A 36 6.16 -10.98 -6.96
N ALA A 37 6.32 -9.73 -7.41
CA ALA A 37 5.60 -9.22 -8.58
C ALA A 37 5.96 -9.98 -9.87
N GLU A 38 7.21 -10.42 -10.04
CA GLU A 38 7.63 -11.15 -11.24
C GLU A 38 7.02 -12.56 -11.28
N ALA A 39 6.83 -13.19 -10.11
CA ALA A 39 6.17 -14.49 -10.02
C ALA A 39 4.66 -14.43 -10.31
N LEU A 40 4.01 -13.30 -10.01
CA LEU A 40 2.57 -13.11 -10.20
C LEU A 40 2.19 -12.62 -11.60
N GLN A 41 3.11 -11.95 -12.30
CA GLN A 41 2.85 -11.35 -13.62
C GLN A 41 2.24 -12.34 -14.63
N PRO A 42 2.74 -13.58 -14.79
CA PRO A 42 2.17 -14.50 -15.78
C PRO A 42 0.70 -14.87 -15.51
N PHE A 43 0.30 -14.89 -14.23
CA PHE A 43 -1.08 -15.16 -13.84
C PHE A 43 -1.98 -13.95 -14.13
N ALA A 44 -1.49 -12.75 -13.83
CA ALA A 44 -2.21 -11.51 -14.11
C ALA A 44 -2.40 -11.29 -15.62
N ASP A 45 -1.37 -11.56 -16.43
CA ASP A 45 -1.44 -11.53 -17.90
C ASP A 45 -2.49 -12.50 -18.43
N GLN A 46 -2.55 -13.73 -17.87
CA GLN A 46 -3.54 -14.72 -18.26
C GLN A 46 -4.98 -14.27 -17.93
N MET A 47 -5.18 -13.60 -16.79
CA MET A 47 -6.49 -13.03 -16.44
C MET A 47 -6.91 -11.93 -17.42
N PHE A 48 -6.00 -11.04 -17.79
CA PHE A 48 -6.26 -10.00 -18.78
C PHE A 48 -6.62 -10.60 -20.13
N LEU A 49 -5.84 -11.56 -20.63
CA LEU A 49 -6.11 -12.24 -21.90
C LEU A 49 -7.48 -12.93 -21.90
N ASN A 50 -7.86 -13.58 -20.80
CA ASN A 50 -9.17 -14.19 -20.67
C ASN A 50 -10.29 -13.14 -20.74
N TRP A 51 -10.12 -12.00 -20.07
CA TRP A 51 -11.09 -10.90 -20.09
C TRP A 51 -11.23 -10.30 -21.51
N VAL A 52 -10.10 -10.02 -22.18
CA VAL A 52 -10.06 -9.55 -23.57
C VAL A 52 -10.81 -10.51 -24.49
N ASN A 53 -10.53 -11.82 -24.40
CA ASN A 53 -11.19 -12.82 -25.25
C ASN A 53 -12.72 -12.89 -25.07
N VAL A 54 -13.24 -12.50 -23.91
CA VAL A 54 -14.68 -12.50 -23.62
C VAL A 54 -15.34 -11.17 -24.01
N HIS A 55 -14.64 -10.06 -23.84
CA HIS A 55 -15.25 -8.73 -23.84
C HIS A 55 -14.81 -7.81 -24.97
N MET A 56 -13.69 -8.09 -25.64
CA MET A 56 -13.26 -7.24 -26.75
C MET A 56 -14.00 -7.61 -28.04
N PRO A 57 -14.64 -6.63 -28.70
CA PRO A 57 -15.21 -6.86 -30.01
C PRO A 57 -14.10 -7.22 -31.00
N SER A 58 -14.42 -8.05 -32.00
CA SER A 58 -13.58 -8.10 -33.20
C SER A 58 -13.39 -6.67 -33.71
N SER A 59 -12.21 -6.35 -34.24
CA SER A 59 -11.78 -5.01 -34.70
C SER A 59 -12.63 -4.38 -35.83
N ALA A 60 -13.87 -4.83 -36.01
CA ALA A 60 -14.81 -4.40 -37.02
C ALA A 60 -15.02 -2.87 -36.97
N GLY A 61 -14.40 -2.18 -37.92
CA GLY A 61 -14.51 -0.73 -38.09
C GLY A 61 -13.38 0.09 -37.49
N GLN A 62 -12.35 -0.52 -36.91
CA GLN A 62 -11.14 0.16 -36.41
C GLN A 62 -9.91 -0.21 -37.24
N THR A 63 -8.97 0.72 -37.37
CA THR A 63 -7.63 0.40 -37.90
C THR A 63 -6.81 -0.40 -36.89
N GLU A 64 -5.79 -1.11 -37.34
CA GLU A 64 -4.91 -1.91 -36.47
C GLU A 64 -4.21 -1.05 -35.39
N ASP A 65 -3.84 0.18 -35.71
CA ASP A 65 -3.21 1.14 -34.79
C ASP A 65 -4.19 1.65 -33.71
N GLU A 66 -5.44 1.94 -34.09
CA GLU A 66 -6.50 2.34 -33.15
C GLU A 66 -6.88 1.19 -32.22
N PHE A 67 -6.96 -0.02 -32.75
CA PHE A 67 -7.23 -1.22 -31.98
C PHE A 67 -6.08 -1.52 -31.00
N GLY A 68 -4.82 -1.42 -31.44
CA GLY A 68 -3.64 -1.60 -30.58
C GLY A 68 -3.64 -0.63 -29.40
N LYS A 69 -3.85 0.67 -29.66
CA LYS A 69 -3.94 1.69 -28.59
C LYS A 69 -5.07 1.43 -27.59
N LEU A 70 -6.20 0.90 -28.07
CA LEU A 70 -7.32 0.53 -27.20
C LEU A 70 -6.97 -0.66 -26.30
N VAL A 71 -6.29 -1.66 -26.85
CA VAL A 71 -5.81 -2.84 -26.09
C VAL A 71 -4.82 -2.40 -25.01
N ASP A 72 -3.87 -1.53 -25.36
CA ASP A 72 -2.85 -1.04 -24.42
C ASP A 72 -3.48 -0.23 -23.28
N ALA A 73 -4.42 0.67 -23.59
CA ALA A 73 -5.14 1.43 -22.58
C ALA A 73 -6.01 0.52 -21.67
N ALA A 74 -6.67 -0.48 -22.25
CA ALA A 74 -7.44 -1.47 -21.50
C ALA A 74 -6.55 -2.34 -20.60
N HIS A 75 -5.33 -2.66 -21.06
CA HIS A 75 -4.33 -3.35 -20.27
C HIS A 75 -3.96 -2.52 -19.04
N ASP A 76 -3.57 -1.27 -19.21
CA ASP A 76 -3.17 -0.41 -18.08
C ASP A 76 -4.29 -0.28 -17.03
N GLU A 77 -5.51 0.02 -17.45
CA GLU A 77 -6.67 0.15 -16.56
C GLU A 77 -7.04 -1.18 -15.88
N PHE A 78 -6.91 -2.31 -16.58
CA PHE A 78 -7.14 -3.63 -16.00
C PHE A 78 -6.19 -3.91 -14.84
N PHE A 79 -4.90 -3.60 -15.01
CA PHE A 79 -3.90 -3.82 -13.97
C PHE A 79 -4.01 -2.85 -12.80
N VAL A 80 -4.47 -1.60 -13.04
CA VAL A 80 -4.89 -0.68 -11.96
C VAL A 80 -6.02 -1.32 -11.14
N GLY A 81 -7.09 -1.76 -11.80
CA GLY A 81 -8.24 -2.39 -11.13
C GLY A 81 -7.89 -3.71 -10.42
N LEU A 82 -6.98 -4.51 -10.98
CA LEU A 82 -6.48 -5.73 -10.34
C LEU A 82 -5.74 -5.41 -9.04
N ASN A 83 -4.86 -4.39 -9.06
CA ASN A 83 -4.15 -3.94 -7.88
C ASN A 83 -5.11 -3.39 -6.81
N GLU A 84 -6.09 -2.57 -7.20
CA GLU A 84 -7.15 -2.09 -6.31
C GLU A 84 -7.94 -3.25 -5.67
N GLY A 85 -8.28 -4.27 -6.45
CA GLY A 85 -8.96 -5.48 -5.98
C GLY A 85 -8.13 -6.29 -4.98
N VAL A 86 -6.83 -6.45 -5.24
CA VAL A 86 -5.89 -7.14 -4.33
C VAL A 86 -5.73 -6.36 -3.03
N VAL A 87 -5.54 -5.05 -3.08
CA VAL A 87 -5.48 -4.20 -1.88
C VAL A 87 -6.78 -4.31 -1.10
N THR A 88 -7.93 -4.23 -1.76
CA THR A 88 -9.24 -4.38 -1.12
C THR A 88 -9.38 -5.74 -0.43
N TYR A 89 -9.01 -6.83 -1.11
CA TYR A 89 -9.05 -8.18 -0.55
C TYR A 89 -8.10 -8.36 0.64
N LEU A 90 -6.87 -7.86 0.54
CA LEU A 90 -5.87 -7.96 1.62
C LEU A 90 -6.23 -7.07 2.81
N CYS A 91 -6.78 -5.87 2.57
CA CYS A 91 -7.34 -5.01 3.61
C CYS A 91 -8.54 -5.68 4.28
N ALA A 92 -9.42 -6.34 3.52
CA ALA A 92 -10.53 -7.13 4.05
C ALA A 92 -10.09 -8.44 4.76
N GLN A 93 -8.84 -8.88 4.58
CA GLN A 93 -8.26 -10.00 5.34
C GLN A 93 -7.50 -9.55 6.59
N LYS A 94 -6.81 -8.40 6.56
CA LYS A 94 -6.12 -7.83 7.74
C LYS A 94 -7.07 -7.16 8.70
N VAL A 95 -8.18 -6.64 8.19
CA VAL A 95 -9.29 -6.11 8.95
C VAL A 95 -10.43 -7.09 8.74
N GLY A 96 -10.70 -7.93 9.75
CA GLY A 96 -11.60 -9.09 9.60
C GLY A 96 -12.92 -8.72 8.90
N SER A 97 -13.35 -9.54 7.94
CA SER A 97 -14.54 -9.27 7.13
C SER A 97 -15.82 -9.20 7.98
N GLY A 98 -16.42 -8.01 8.09
CA GLY A 98 -17.66 -7.75 8.83
C GLY A 98 -17.86 -6.27 9.18
N PRO A 99 -18.96 -5.91 9.88
CA PRO A 99 -19.21 -4.56 10.40
C PRO A 99 -18.07 -4.01 11.29
N ASP A 100 -17.19 -4.87 11.79
CA ASP A 100 -16.00 -4.53 12.59
C ASP A 100 -14.87 -3.84 11.79
N VAL A 101 -14.92 -3.81 10.45
CA VAL A 101 -13.86 -3.15 9.64
C VAL A 101 -13.85 -1.64 9.86
N ILE A 102 -15.04 -1.04 9.91
CA ILE A 102 -15.19 0.40 10.16
C ILE A 102 -14.75 0.72 11.60
N GLU A 103 -15.07 -0.14 12.56
CA GLU A 103 -14.62 0.03 13.95
C GLU A 103 -13.10 -0.11 14.10
N GLN A 104 -12.47 -1.04 13.40
CA GLN A 104 -11.02 -1.22 13.42
C GLN A 104 -10.27 -0.08 12.72
N PHE A 105 -10.76 0.40 11.58
CA PHE A 105 -10.22 1.59 10.92
C PHE A 105 -10.41 2.84 11.78
N ASP A 106 -11.56 2.99 12.42
CA ASP A 106 -11.83 4.07 13.36
C ASP A 106 -10.87 4.01 14.55
N ALA A 107 -10.64 2.83 15.12
CA ALA A 107 -9.70 2.63 16.21
C ALA A 107 -8.26 3.00 15.80
N LEU A 108 -7.83 2.60 14.59
CA LEU A 108 -6.49 2.91 14.08
C LEU A 108 -6.32 4.41 13.81
N LEU A 109 -7.30 5.05 13.17
CA LEU A 109 -7.26 6.50 12.94
C LEU A 109 -7.33 7.28 14.27
N SER A 110 -8.09 6.79 15.24
CA SER A 110 -8.15 7.38 16.58
C SER A 110 -6.81 7.28 17.30
N ASP A 111 -6.11 6.12 17.22
CA ASP A 111 -4.78 5.94 17.81
C ASP A 111 -3.73 6.84 17.16
N GLU A 112 -3.71 6.93 15.83
CA GLU A 112 -2.79 7.83 15.12
C GLU A 112 -3.08 9.32 15.41
N SER A 113 -4.35 9.71 15.53
CA SER A 113 -4.70 11.07 15.95
C SER A 113 -4.22 11.36 17.38
N MET A 114 -4.37 10.40 18.31
CA MET A 114 -3.85 10.55 19.68
C MET A 114 -2.32 10.71 19.73
N LYS A 115 -1.58 9.97 18.90
CA LYS A 115 -0.12 10.13 18.78
C LYS A 115 0.23 11.53 18.26
N ALA A 116 -0.46 12.01 17.23
CA ALA A 116 -0.26 13.36 16.70
C ALA A 116 -0.56 14.43 17.77
N TRP A 117 -1.67 14.32 18.50
CA TRP A 117 -1.99 15.23 19.61
C TRP A 117 -0.94 15.22 20.73
N ARG A 118 -0.34 14.06 21.02
CA ARG A 118 0.76 13.97 21.99
C ARG A 118 1.98 14.73 21.51
N ILE A 119 2.36 14.59 20.23
CA ILE A 119 3.48 15.33 19.64
C ILE A 119 3.20 16.83 19.66
N PHE A 120 1.98 17.25 19.28
CA PHE A 120 1.54 18.64 19.38
C PHE A 120 1.75 19.20 20.78
N ASN A 121 1.30 18.48 21.82
CA ASN A 121 1.44 18.93 23.21
C ASN A 121 2.90 19.06 23.65
N VAL A 122 3.77 18.14 23.22
CA VAL A 122 5.22 18.22 23.50
C VAL A 122 5.83 19.45 22.82
N LEU A 123 5.49 19.70 21.55
CA LEU A 123 5.98 20.86 20.81
C LEU A 123 5.45 22.18 21.41
N ALA A 124 4.19 22.21 21.86
CA ALA A 124 3.61 23.34 22.56
C ALA A 124 4.34 23.64 23.87
N PHE A 125 4.66 22.59 24.64
CA PHE A 125 5.46 22.71 25.86
C PHE A 125 6.88 23.22 25.58
N MET A 126 7.54 22.68 24.55
CA MET A 126 8.87 23.14 24.13
C MET A 126 8.84 24.61 23.71
N ALA A 127 7.89 25.04 22.87
CA ALA A 127 7.75 26.42 22.44
C ALA A 127 7.53 27.39 23.61
N ALA A 128 6.76 26.99 24.63
CA ALA A 128 6.51 27.80 25.82
C ALA A 128 7.74 27.94 26.73
N GLY A 129 8.67 26.98 26.68
CA GLY A 129 9.92 27.00 27.45
C GLY A 129 11.09 27.65 26.74
N LEU A 130 10.94 28.05 25.47
CA LEU A 130 11.98 28.70 24.67
C LEU A 130 11.87 30.23 24.79
N ASP A 131 13.03 30.88 24.90
CA ASP A 131 13.13 32.34 24.75
C ASP A 131 12.69 32.78 23.34
N ASP A 132 12.35 34.07 23.21
CA ASP A 132 12.07 34.65 21.90
C ASP A 132 13.31 34.60 21.00
N ASP A 133 13.09 34.30 19.72
CA ASP A 133 14.16 34.22 18.73
C ASP A 133 14.85 35.58 18.55
N ARG A 134 16.18 35.56 18.54
CA ARG A 134 17.02 36.76 18.45
C ARG A 134 17.56 36.95 17.04
N ALA A 135 17.76 38.20 16.67
CA ALA A 135 18.35 38.56 15.39
C ALA A 135 19.77 37.99 15.26
N GLY A 136 20.02 37.22 14.21
CA GLY A 136 21.33 36.60 13.93
C GLY A 136 21.52 35.21 14.56
N GLU A 137 20.56 34.71 15.33
CA GLU A 137 20.55 33.35 15.88
C GLU A 137 19.57 32.46 15.07
N LEU A 138 19.60 31.14 15.34
CA LEU A 138 18.65 30.22 14.72
C LEU A 138 17.24 30.44 15.32
N PRO A 139 16.19 30.52 14.48
CA PRO A 139 14.83 30.80 14.94
C PRO A 139 14.16 29.52 15.47
N VAL A 140 14.68 28.99 16.58
CA VAL A 140 14.27 27.70 17.14
C VAL A 140 12.83 27.75 17.65
N ARG A 141 12.40 28.86 18.27
CA ARG A 141 11.04 28.97 18.79
C ARG A 141 10.02 29.07 17.67
N CYS A 142 10.29 29.83 16.62
CA CYS A 142 9.44 29.88 15.42
C CYS A 142 9.33 28.51 14.78
N ALA A 143 10.45 27.81 14.56
CA ALA A 143 10.44 26.48 13.94
C ALA A 143 9.65 25.43 14.75
N VAL A 144 9.80 25.43 16.07
CA VAL A 144 9.03 24.53 16.94
C VAL A 144 7.54 24.88 16.93
N THR A 145 7.21 26.17 16.84
CA THR A 145 5.82 26.65 16.73
C THR A 145 5.18 26.24 15.40
N GLU A 146 5.91 26.36 14.28
CA GLU A 146 5.43 25.92 12.97
C GLU A 146 5.20 24.40 12.94
N LEU A 147 6.15 23.61 13.44
CA LEU A 147 6.00 22.15 13.55
C LEU A 147 4.80 21.76 14.41
N ARG A 148 4.57 22.50 15.51
CA ARG A 148 3.40 22.30 16.36
C ARG A 148 2.12 22.49 15.54
N ASP A 149 2.01 23.61 14.83
CA ASP A 149 0.81 23.96 14.07
C ASP A 149 0.56 22.97 12.92
N ASP A 150 1.60 22.44 12.29
CA ASP A 150 1.47 21.39 11.27
C ASP A 150 1.02 20.05 11.85
N VAL A 151 1.50 19.68 13.03
CA VAL A 151 1.04 18.48 13.74
C VAL A 151 -0.42 18.63 14.22
N GLU A 152 -0.86 19.83 14.58
CA GLU A 152 -2.27 20.12 14.89
C GLU A 152 -3.18 19.86 13.68
N LYS A 153 -2.78 20.38 12.50
CA LYS A 153 -3.51 20.15 11.25
C LYS A 153 -3.55 18.67 10.90
N LEU A 154 -2.45 17.95 11.10
CA LEU A 154 -2.39 16.51 10.88
C LEU A 154 -3.35 15.77 11.82
N ALA A 155 -3.29 16.04 13.13
CA ALA A 155 -4.14 15.41 14.13
C ALA A 155 -5.64 15.62 13.81
N SER A 156 -6.00 16.86 13.45
CA SER A 156 -7.36 17.24 13.05
C SER A 156 -7.80 16.58 11.74
N SER A 157 -6.90 16.46 10.76
CA SER A 157 -7.19 15.80 9.48
C SER A 157 -7.45 14.30 9.66
N ILE A 158 -6.67 13.63 10.52
CA ILE A 158 -6.89 12.21 10.85
C ILE A 158 -8.24 12.03 11.57
N MET A 159 -8.58 12.90 12.52
CA MET A 159 -9.89 12.89 13.19
C MET A 159 -11.05 13.09 12.22
N ASN A 160 -10.91 14.01 11.26
CA ASN A 160 -11.91 14.23 10.22
C ASN A 160 -12.06 13.01 9.29
N LEU A 161 -10.97 12.31 8.98
CA LEU A 161 -11.01 11.05 8.24
C LEU A 161 -11.75 9.97 9.03
N ALA A 162 -11.45 9.81 10.31
CA ALA A 162 -12.15 8.86 11.20
C ALA A 162 -13.66 9.16 11.24
N TRP A 163 -14.03 10.43 11.37
CA TRP A 163 -15.43 10.86 11.36
C TRP A 163 -16.14 10.56 10.03
N LYS A 164 -15.46 10.75 8.89
CA LYS A 164 -16.00 10.39 7.57
C LYS A 164 -16.19 8.89 7.44
N VAL A 165 -15.24 8.09 7.92
CA VAL A 165 -15.32 6.61 7.92
C VAL A 165 -16.51 6.10 8.74
N ARG A 166 -16.87 6.75 9.86
CA ARG A 166 -18.05 6.38 10.66
C ARG A 166 -19.40 6.71 10.00
N ARG A 167 -19.44 7.59 9.00
CA ARG A 167 -20.68 8.14 8.41
C ARG A 167 -20.89 7.80 6.93
N GLY A 168 -19.86 7.26 6.27
CA GLY A 168 -19.98 6.66 4.93
C GLY A 168 -20.48 5.24 5.02
#